data_AF-J0WH56-F1
#
_entry.id   AF-J0WH56-F1
#
_cell.length_a   1.000
_cell.length_b   1.000
_cell.length_c   1.000
_cell.angle_alpha   90.00
_cell.angle_beta   90.00
_cell.angle_gamma   90.00
#
_symmetry.space_group_name_H-M   'P 1'
#
loop_
_entity.id
_entity.type
_entity.pdbx_description
1 polymer ?
#
loop_
_entity_poly.entity_id
_entity_poly.type
_entity_poly.pdbx_seq_one_letter_code
_entity_poly.pdbx_strand_id
1 'polypeptide(L)'
;MSSTVSANVDGRTAVKLKAVASMENRSVSNAVSSAITVFVGLPKGVRDFLLELNAQNDQDTINRLGREMMAAAARVRLERATTDLASEHRFGGPEEVSSEIDMLEEATALARAAAHRK
;
A
#
# COMPACT_ATOMS: atom_id res chain seq x y z
N MET A 1 23.66 12.36 2.11
CA MET A 1 23.70 13.78 1.71
C MET A 1 22.38 14.15 1.06
N SER A 2 21.75 15.24 1.46
CA SER A 2 20.53 15.77 0.80
C SER A 2 20.93 16.75 -0.31
N SER A 3 20.30 16.65 -1.48
CA SER A 3 20.46 17.61 -2.58
C SER A 3 19.10 18.22 -2.91
N THR A 4 19.08 19.53 -3.19
CA THR A 4 17.86 20.23 -3.59
C THR A 4 17.73 20.23 -5.11
N VAL A 5 16.56 19.85 -5.61
CA VAL A 5 16.19 19.92 -7.04
C VAL A 5 15.07 20.95 -7.19
N SER A 6 15.23 21.90 -8.11
CA SER A 6 14.21 22.89 -8.47
C SER A 6 13.73 22.66 -9.89
N ALA A 7 12.42 22.81 -10.11
CA ALA A 7 11.80 22.69 -11.41
C ALA A 7 10.57 23.61 -11.48
N ASN A 8 10.29 24.14 -12.67
CA ASN A 8 9.04 24.84 -12.94
C ASN A 8 7.97 23.84 -13.33
N VAL A 9 6.79 23.99 -12.73
CA VAL A 9 5.58 23.23 -13.07
C VAL A 9 4.48 24.20 -13.48
N ASP A 10 3.58 23.77 -14.35
CA ASP A 10 2.44 24.58 -14.74
C ASP A 10 1.47 24.78 -13.54
N GLY A 11 0.67 25.84 -13.62
CA GLY A 11 -0.25 26.22 -12.54
C GLY A 11 -1.27 25.12 -12.20
N ARG A 12 -1.72 24.34 -13.18
CA ARG A 12 -2.69 23.25 -12.95
C ARG A 12 -2.04 22.11 -12.17
N THR A 13 -0.82 21.73 -12.53
CA THR A 13 -0.04 20.73 -11.79
C THR A 13 0.27 21.21 -10.37
N ALA A 14 0.65 22.48 -10.20
CA ALA A 14 0.92 23.06 -8.88
C ALA A 14 -0.32 23.02 -7.96
N VAL A 15 -1.51 23.34 -8.49
CA VAL A 15 -2.77 23.28 -7.74
C VAL A 15 -3.10 21.84 -7.34
N LYS A 16 -3.02 20.89 -8.28
CA LYS A 16 -3.27 19.46 -7.98
C LYS A 16 -2.32 18.95 -6.91
N LEU A 17 -1.03 19.25 -7.01
CA LEU A 17 -0.02 18.86 -6.04
C LEU A 17 -0.30 19.42 -4.64
N LYS A 18 -0.68 20.70 -4.52
CA LYS A 18 -1.05 21.30 -3.24
C LYS A 18 -2.28 20.63 -2.63
N ALA A 19 -3.27 20.28 -3.46
CA ALA A 19 -4.46 19.55 -3.01
C ALA A 19 -4.09 18.18 -2.43
N VAL A 20 -3.28 17.40 -3.15
CA VAL A 20 -2.81 16.08 -2.68
C VAL A 20 -2.02 16.21 -1.38
N ALA A 21 -1.07 17.15 -1.30
CA ALA A 21 -0.28 17.37 -0.09
C ALA A 21 -1.16 17.70 1.13
N SER A 22 -2.18 18.55 0.94
CA SER A 22 -3.16 18.89 1.97
C SER A 22 -3.98 17.66 2.41
N MET A 23 -4.49 16.87 1.45
CA MET A 23 -5.27 15.66 1.72
C MET A 23 -4.47 14.60 2.48
N GLU A 24 -3.18 14.50 2.22
CA GLU A 24 -2.28 13.55 2.90
C GLU A 24 -1.73 14.07 4.23
N ASN A 25 -2.04 15.32 4.62
CA ASN A 25 -1.44 16.01 5.77
C ASN A 25 0.11 16.06 5.69
N ARG A 26 0.64 16.41 4.52
CA ARG A 26 2.07 16.46 4.22
C ARG A 26 2.47 17.79 3.61
N SER A 27 3.74 18.16 3.76
CA SER A 27 4.29 19.32 3.05
C SER A 27 4.37 19.04 1.55
N VAL A 28 4.27 20.10 0.73
CA VAL A 28 4.43 20.00 -0.73
C VAL A 28 5.78 19.38 -1.09
N SER A 29 6.85 19.75 -0.39
CA SER A 29 8.19 19.18 -0.62
C SER A 29 8.23 17.68 -0.37
N ASN A 30 7.56 17.20 0.69
CA ASN A 30 7.52 15.76 0.99
C ASN A 30 6.65 15.00 -0.02
N ALA A 31 5.54 15.58 -0.47
CA ALA A 31 4.73 15.00 -1.54
C ALA A 31 5.52 14.87 -2.85
N VAL A 32 6.25 15.91 -3.26
CA VAL A 32 7.13 15.88 -4.45
C VAL A 32 8.23 14.86 -4.28
N SER A 33 8.91 14.83 -3.12
CA SER A 33 9.97 13.86 -2.86
C SER A 33 9.46 12.43 -2.97
N SER A 34 8.28 12.11 -2.40
CA SER A 34 7.67 10.79 -2.54
C SER A 34 7.29 10.46 -3.97
N ALA A 35 6.70 11.41 -4.71
CA ALA A 35 6.33 11.21 -6.10
C ALA A 35 7.56 10.90 -6.96
N ILE A 36 8.68 11.61 -6.76
CA ILE A 36 9.94 11.34 -7.45
C ILE A 36 10.48 9.95 -7.08
N THR A 37 10.54 9.62 -5.79
CA THR A 37 11.04 8.30 -5.35
C THR A 37 10.26 7.14 -5.99
N VAL A 38 8.93 7.24 -6.00
CA VAL A 38 8.08 6.22 -6.64
C VAL A 38 8.31 6.21 -8.14
N PHE A 39 8.26 7.36 -8.81
CA PHE A 39 8.38 7.44 -10.25
C PHE A 39 9.72 6.90 -10.75
N VAL A 40 10.84 7.28 -10.12
CA VAL A 40 12.19 6.82 -10.51
C VAL A 40 12.39 5.33 -10.26
N GLY A 41 11.70 4.76 -9.26
CA GLY A 41 11.73 3.32 -8.96
C GLY A 41 10.94 2.44 -9.93
N LEU A 42 10.02 2.99 -10.73
CA LEU A 42 9.24 2.22 -11.70
C LEU A 42 10.09 1.78 -12.91
N PRO A 43 9.85 0.59 -13.50
CA PRO A 43 10.49 0.20 -14.76
C PRO A 43 10.24 1.21 -15.88
N LYS A 44 11.22 1.40 -16.78
CA LYS A 44 11.12 2.39 -17.88
C LYS A 44 9.82 2.25 -18.67
N GLY A 45 9.46 1.04 -19.10
CA GLY A 45 8.24 0.81 -19.88
C GLY A 45 6.96 1.24 -19.15
N VAL A 46 6.91 1.10 -17.82
CA VAL A 46 5.76 1.55 -17.02
C VAL A 46 5.70 3.08 -16.97
N ARG A 47 6.85 3.75 -16.79
CA ARG A 47 6.91 5.22 -16.80
C ARG A 47 6.48 5.79 -18.15
N ASP A 48 7.01 5.22 -19.23
CA ASP A 48 6.71 5.66 -20.59
C ASP A 48 5.20 5.52 -20.88
N PHE A 49 4.60 4.39 -20.49
CA PHE A 49 3.16 4.17 -20.60
C PHE A 49 2.33 5.16 -19.78
N LEU A 50 2.68 5.42 -18.52
CA LEU A 50 1.97 6.40 -17.68
C LEU A 50 2.04 7.82 -18.26
N LEU A 51 3.19 8.20 -18.83
CA LEU A 51 3.37 9.49 -19.49
C LEU A 51 2.54 9.59 -20.77
N GLU A 52 2.47 8.51 -21.55
CA GLU A 52 1.64 8.44 -22.76
C GLU A 52 0.15 8.62 -22.44
N LEU A 53 -0.37 7.88 -21.45
CA LEU A 53 -1.77 8.02 -21.03
C LEU A 53 -2.09 9.44 -20.56
N ASN A 54 -1.18 10.06 -19.80
CA ASN A 54 -1.36 11.43 -19.36
C ASN A 54 -1.33 12.43 -20.53
N ALA A 55 -0.47 12.22 -21.53
CA ALA A 55 -0.40 13.05 -22.73
C ALA A 55 -1.67 12.93 -23.60
N GLN A 56 -2.25 11.73 -23.68
CA GLN A 56 -3.53 11.47 -24.36
C GLN A 56 -4.75 11.91 -23.54
N ASN A 57 -4.54 12.34 -22.29
CA ASN A 57 -5.59 12.66 -21.32
C ASN A 57 -6.58 11.50 -21.10
N ASP A 58 -6.11 10.25 -21.22
CA ASP A 58 -6.89 9.04 -21.04
C ASP A 58 -7.04 8.71 -19.53
N GLN A 59 -7.90 9.48 -18.87
CA GLN A 59 -8.17 9.32 -17.45
C GLN A 59 -8.87 7.99 -17.12
N ASP A 60 -9.62 7.42 -18.06
CA ASP A 60 -10.35 6.18 -17.83
C ASP A 60 -9.39 5.00 -17.71
N THR A 61 -8.39 4.92 -18.59
CA THR A 61 -7.33 3.92 -18.51
C THR A 61 -6.46 4.13 -17.27
N ILE A 62 -6.12 5.38 -16.91
CA ILE A 62 -5.39 5.69 -15.67
C ILE A 62 -6.16 5.19 -14.44
N ASN A 63 -7.47 5.46 -14.38
CA ASN A 63 -8.32 5.04 -13.27
C ASN A 63 -8.45 3.52 -13.18
N ARG A 64 -8.58 2.85 -14.34
CA ARG A 64 -8.61 1.38 -14.40
C ARG A 64 -7.30 0.78 -13.90
N LEU A 65 -6.17 1.29 -14.39
CA LEU A 65 -4.84 0.86 -13.95
C LEU A 65 -4.67 1.07 -12.44
N GLY A 66 -5.10 2.22 -11.91
CA GLY A 66 -5.07 2.51 -10.48
C GLY A 66 -5.85 1.49 -9.65
N ARG A 67 -7.04 1.07 -10.10
CA ARG A 67 -7.83 0.01 -9.44
C ARG A 67 -7.11 -1.33 -9.46
N GLU A 68 -6.54 -1.72 -10.59
CA GLU A 68 -5.80 -2.97 -10.74
C GLU A 68 -4.54 -2.98 -9.85
N MET A 69 -3.81 -1.86 -9.78
CA MET A 69 -2.66 -1.69 -8.89
C MET A 69 -3.07 -1.75 -7.40
N MET A 70 -4.19 -1.14 -7.01
CA MET A 70 -4.69 -1.25 -5.63
C MET A 70 -5.03 -2.69 -5.27
N ALA A 71 -5.69 -3.42 -6.16
CA ALA A 71 -6.01 -4.83 -5.95
C ALA A 71 -4.74 -5.67 -5.80
N ALA A 72 -3.75 -5.47 -6.67
CA ALA A 72 -2.45 -6.15 -6.56
C ALA A 72 -1.73 -5.81 -5.25
N ALA A 73 -1.72 -4.53 -4.85
CA ALA A 73 -1.10 -4.10 -3.61
C ALA A 73 -1.82 -4.66 -2.36
N ALA A 74 -3.14 -4.82 -2.40
CA ALA A 74 -3.90 -5.45 -1.32
C ALA A 74 -3.54 -6.93 -1.18
N ARG A 75 -3.40 -7.67 -2.30
CA ARG A 75 -2.97 -9.08 -2.31
C ARG A 75 -1.58 -9.24 -1.69
N VAL A 76 -0.61 -8.43 -2.13
CA VAL A 76 0.76 -8.48 -1.59
C VAL A 76 0.78 -8.14 -0.09
N ARG A 77 -0.02 -7.18 0.37
CA ARG A 77 -0.12 -6.87 1.81
C ARG A 77 -0.74 -8.01 2.61
N LEU A 78 -1.75 -8.67 2.08
CA LEU A 78 -2.37 -9.84 2.71
C LEU A 78 -1.37 -10.98 2.81
N GLU A 79 -0.70 -11.34 1.72
CA GLU A 79 0.32 -12.40 1.69
C GLU A 79 1.44 -12.15 2.71
N ARG A 80 1.91 -10.89 2.82
CA ARG A 80 2.89 -10.49 3.83
C ARG A 80 2.34 -10.65 5.24
N ALA A 81 1.14 -10.14 5.52
CA ALA A 81 0.52 -10.27 6.83
C ALA A 81 0.31 -11.74 7.23
N THR A 82 -0.09 -12.61 6.29
CA THR A 82 -0.22 -14.04 6.54
C THR A 82 1.13 -14.70 6.84
N THR A 83 2.18 -14.31 6.11
CA THR A 83 3.55 -14.80 6.36
C THR A 83 4.06 -14.36 7.73
N ASP A 84 3.84 -13.09 8.08
CA ASP A 84 4.22 -12.53 9.38
C ASP A 84 3.49 -13.26 10.52
N LEU A 85 2.17 -13.49 10.39
CA LEU A 85 1.37 -14.24 11.38
C LEU A 85 1.80 -15.71 11.51
N ALA A 86 2.15 -16.38 10.41
CA ALA A 86 2.67 -17.75 10.46
C ALA A 86 4.05 -17.81 11.14
N SER A 87 4.86 -16.76 11.00
CA SER A 87 6.17 -16.64 11.65
C SER A 87 6.09 -16.31 13.15
N GLU A 88 4.96 -15.78 13.61
CA GLU A 88 4.70 -15.50 15.03
C GLU A 88 4.37 -16.76 15.86
N HIS A 89 4.26 -17.95 15.26
CA HIS A 89 3.93 -19.23 15.91
C HIS A 89 2.75 -19.18 16.90
N ARG A 90 1.85 -18.19 16.79
CA ARG A 90 0.61 -18.11 17.60
C ARG A 90 -0.50 -19.01 17.08
N PHE A 91 -0.33 -19.55 15.88
CA PHE A 91 -1.04 -20.71 15.37
C PHE A 91 0.03 -21.74 15.06
N GLY A 92 -0.10 -22.93 15.65
CA GLY A 92 0.91 -23.99 15.66
C GLY A 92 1.67 -24.10 14.34
N GLY A 93 3.00 -24.16 14.44
CA GLY A 93 3.88 -24.25 13.29
C GLY A 93 3.56 -25.48 12.41
N PRO A 94 4.19 -25.59 11.22
CA PRO A 94 3.95 -26.69 10.27
C PRO A 94 4.26 -28.10 10.81
N GLU A 95 4.83 -28.21 12.01
CA GLU A 95 5.11 -29.46 12.74
C GLU A 95 4.07 -29.77 13.83
N GLU A 96 3.19 -28.82 14.17
CA GLU A 96 2.06 -29.06 15.08
C GLU A 96 0.83 -29.42 14.25
N VAL A 97 0.59 -30.72 14.13
CA VAL A 97 -0.73 -31.26 13.79
C VAL A 97 -1.67 -30.99 14.97
N SER A 98 -1.99 -29.71 15.21
CA SER A 98 -3.12 -29.36 16.05
C SER A 98 -4.36 -29.60 15.20
N SER A 99 -5.20 -30.52 15.63
CA SER A 99 -6.40 -30.88 14.88
C SER A 99 -7.33 -29.66 14.80
N GLU A 100 -8.22 -29.62 13.80
CA GLU A 100 -9.23 -28.56 13.69
C GLU A 100 -10.01 -28.34 14.99
N ILE A 101 -10.16 -29.41 15.79
CA ILE A 101 -10.80 -29.41 17.09
C ILE A 101 -9.97 -28.60 18.11
N ASP A 102 -8.66 -28.76 18.13
CA ASP A 102 -7.76 -28.06 19.06
C ASP A 102 -7.76 -26.55 18.80
N MET A 103 -7.80 -26.15 17.52
CA MET A 103 -7.92 -24.73 17.13
C MET A 103 -9.27 -24.13 17.55
N LEU A 104 -10.37 -24.89 17.44
CA LEU A 104 -11.69 -24.44 17.86
C LEU A 104 -11.84 -24.35 19.39
N GLU A 105 -11.21 -25.27 20.12
CA GLU A 105 -11.17 -25.22 21.58
C GLU A 105 -10.37 -24.02 22.09
N GLU A 106 -9.22 -23.72 21.48
CA GLU A 106 -8.40 -22.56 21.87
C GLU A 106 -9.10 -21.22 21.58
N ALA A 107 -9.77 -21.11 20.43
CA ALA A 107 -10.61 -19.95 20.11
C ALA A 107 -11.76 -19.77 21.12
N THR A 108 -12.37 -20.88 21.55
CA THR A 108 -13.44 -20.87 22.56
C THR A 108 -12.92 -20.47 23.94
N ALA A 109 -11.72 -20.91 24.31
CA ALA A 109 -11.06 -20.53 25.55
C ALA A 109 -10.75 -19.03 25.61
N LEU A 110 -10.24 -18.46 24.51
CA LEU A 110 -9.98 -17.03 24.39
C LEU A 110 -11.26 -16.19 24.47
N ALA A 111 -12.35 -16.63 23.84
CA ALA A 111 -13.64 -15.95 23.90
C ALA A 111 -14.22 -15.93 25.34
N ARG A 112 -14.09 -17.03 26.09
CA ARG A 112 -14.52 -17.12 27.49
C ARG A 112 -13.67 -16.24 28.41
N ALA A 113 -12.35 -16.22 28.21
CA ALA A 113 -11.45 -15.36 28.98
C ALA A 113 -11.74 -13.87 28.76
N ALA A 114 -12.10 -13.48 27.53
CA ALA A 114 -12.52 -12.12 27.21
C ALA A 114 -13.88 -11.75 27.83
N ALA A 115 -14.81 -12.71 27.93
CA ALA A 115 -16.11 -12.50 28.58
C ALA A 115 -16.03 -12.36 30.11
N HIS A 116 -15.07 -13.02 30.76
CA HIS A 116 -14.85 -12.94 32.22
C HIS A 116 -14.04 -11.72 32.69
N ARG A 117 -13.56 -10.87 31.77
CA ARG A 117 -12.79 -9.65 32.09
C ARG A 117 -13.62 -8.37 32.21
N LYS A 118 -14.96 -8.50 32.22
CA LYS A 118 -15.92 -7.44 32.57
C LYS A 118 -16.46 -7.67 33.97
#